data_AF-A0A9P7D5F8-F1
#
_entry.id   AF-A0A9P7D5F8-F1
#
_cell.length_a   1.000
_cell.length_b   1.000
_cell.length_c   1.000
_cell.angle_alpha   90.00
_cell.angle_beta   90.00
_cell.angle_gamma   90.00
#
_symmetry.space_group_name_H-M   'P 1'
#
loop_
_entity.id
_entity.type
_entity.pdbx_description
1 polymer ?
#
loop_
_entity_poly.entity_id
_entity_poly.type
_entity_poly.pdbx_seq_one_letter_code
_entity_poly.pdbx_strand_id
1 'polypeptide(L)'
;MKTLELRPTTDEIFRKCPQFRILVIRKTGVGKSSLINHAFGVQNATASHEKPGEASIDHELISPQNDRFVLHDSKGFETGSEDNLKIVRDFIYCRRTMPYLKDQLHAVWLCFEIPRAGGRLLETGVEQLLTSKREGELGNISIVVVVQSSFHAVDVERTLDKSTI
;
A
#
# COMPACT_ATOMS: atom_id res chain seq x y z
N MET A 1 27.30 25.34 -33.06
CA MET A 1 27.58 23.93 -32.71
C MET A 1 26.60 23.55 -31.59
N LYS A 2 25.59 22.72 -31.86
CA LYS A 2 24.60 22.30 -30.83
C LYS A 2 25.23 21.16 -30.01
N THR A 3 25.44 21.39 -28.73
CA THR A 3 25.85 20.36 -27.78
C THR A 3 24.81 19.25 -27.78
N LEU A 4 25.21 18.01 -28.09
CA LEU A 4 24.37 16.83 -27.84
C LEU A 4 24.37 16.60 -26.33
N GLU A 5 23.47 17.29 -25.64
CA GLU A 5 23.14 16.98 -24.25
C GLU A 5 22.53 15.58 -24.20
N LEU A 6 23.30 14.61 -23.70
CA LEU A 6 22.83 13.26 -23.42
C LEU A 6 21.80 13.35 -22.31
N ARG A 7 20.51 13.30 -22.67
CA ARG A 7 19.43 13.24 -21.69
C ARG A 7 19.46 11.88 -20.99
N PRO A 8 19.44 11.83 -19.66
CA PRO A 8 19.29 10.58 -18.92
C PRO A 8 18.06 9.80 -19.41
N THR A 9 18.20 8.48 -19.57
CA THR A 9 17.08 7.59 -19.94
C THR A 9 15.90 7.72 -18.96
N THR A 10 16.18 8.09 -17.70
CA THR A 10 15.18 8.36 -16.67
C THR A 10 14.24 9.50 -17.04
N ASP A 11 14.71 10.54 -17.74
CA ASP A 11 13.88 11.69 -18.13
C ASP A 11 12.82 11.28 -19.16
N GLU A 12 13.18 10.35 -20.06
CA GLU A 12 12.23 9.82 -21.03
C GLU A 12 11.15 8.97 -20.34
N ILE A 13 11.55 8.18 -19.33
CA ILE A 13 10.63 7.39 -18.50
C ILE A 13 9.67 8.33 -17.77
N PHE A 14 10.17 9.37 -17.10
CA PHE A 14 9.35 10.33 -16.38
C PHE A 14 8.45 11.18 -17.29
N ARG A 15 8.85 11.40 -18.54
CA ARG A 15 8.00 12.05 -19.54
C ARG A 15 6.84 11.15 -19.98
N LYS A 16 7.06 9.84 -20.12
CA LYS A 16 6.03 8.87 -20.51
C LYS A 16 5.08 8.53 -19.35
N CYS A 17 5.62 8.44 -18.13
CA CYS A 17 4.91 8.14 -16.90
C CYS A 17 5.24 9.22 -15.85
N PRO A 18 4.53 10.37 -15.88
CA PRO A 18 4.75 11.44 -14.92
C PRO A 18 4.28 11.06 -13.50
N GLN A 19 3.34 10.11 -13.39
CA GLN A 19 2.79 9.64 -12.13
C GLN A 19 2.76 8.11 -12.08
N PHE A 20 3.41 7.56 -11.06
CA PHE A 20 3.44 6.15 -10.73
C PHE A 20 2.46 5.86 -9.60
N ARG A 21 1.49 5.00 -9.89
CA ARG A 21 0.35 4.71 -9.00
C ARG A 21 0.49 3.36 -8.31
N ILE A 22 0.38 3.35 -6.99
CA ILE A 22 0.50 2.16 -6.16
C ILE A 22 -0.78 1.98 -5.36
N LEU A 23 -1.38 0.79 -5.44
CA LEU A 23 -2.48 0.39 -4.58
C LEU A 23 -1.90 -0.32 -3.37
N VAL A 24 -2.21 0.17 -2.17
CA VAL A 24 -1.83 -0.47 -0.92
C VAL A 24 -3.02 -1.26 -0.40
N ILE A 25 -2.77 -2.55 -0.16
CA ILE A 25 -3.74 -3.51 0.36
C ILE A 25 -3.23 -4.04 1.69
N ARG A 26 -4.10 -4.07 2.72
CA ARG A 26 -3.72 -4.49 4.07
C ARG A 26 -4.79 -5.32 4.74
N LYS A 27 -4.40 -5.96 5.83
CA LYS A 27 -5.32 -6.47 6.86
C LYS A 27 -5.77 -5.33 7.78
N THR A 28 -7.02 -5.35 8.25
CA THR A 28 -7.49 -4.32 9.20
C THR A 28 -6.80 -4.44 10.57
N GLY A 29 -6.56 -3.30 11.23
CA GLY A 29 -5.88 -3.23 12.53
C GLY A 29 -4.34 -3.22 12.46
N VAL A 30 -3.77 -3.38 11.27
CA VAL A 30 -2.33 -3.23 11.00
C VAL A 30 -1.98 -1.75 10.88
N GLY A 31 -0.81 -1.34 11.39
CA GLY A 31 -0.28 0.05 11.47
C GLY A 31 -0.17 0.81 10.14
N LYS A 32 -1.32 1.04 9.50
CA LYS A 32 -1.51 1.41 8.11
C LYS A 32 -0.92 2.76 7.76
N SER A 33 -1.35 3.76 8.50
CA SER A 33 -0.90 5.13 8.38
C SER A 33 0.60 5.25 8.64
N SER A 34 1.18 4.44 9.54
CA SER A 34 2.62 4.48 9.81
C SER A 34 3.46 4.10 8.57
N LEU A 35 3.12 3.02 7.86
CA LEU A 35 3.84 2.68 6.62
C LEU A 35 3.59 3.71 5.51
N ILE A 36 2.35 4.18 5.32
CA ILE A 36 2.07 5.19 4.27
C ILE A 36 2.89 6.45 4.55
N ASN A 37 2.87 6.93 5.79
CA ASN A 37 3.56 8.12 6.20
C ASN A 37 5.09 7.96 6.05
N HIS A 38 5.65 6.83 6.49
CA HIS A 38 7.11 6.63 6.43
C HIS A 38 7.61 6.33 5.02
N ALA A 39 6.94 5.45 4.27
CA ALA A 39 7.40 5.03 2.95
C ALA A 39 7.17 6.12 1.90
N PHE A 40 6.18 7.00 2.09
CA PHE A 40 5.77 7.95 1.05
C PHE A 40 5.68 9.40 1.50
N GLY A 41 5.93 9.71 2.77
CA GLY A 41 5.94 11.10 3.27
C GLY A 41 4.57 11.79 3.29
N VAL A 42 3.48 11.03 3.12
CA VAL A 42 2.12 11.58 3.08
C VAL A 42 1.63 11.82 4.51
N GLN A 43 2.02 12.95 5.13
CA GLN A 43 1.60 13.27 6.51
C GLN A 43 0.07 13.30 6.70
N ASN A 44 -0.68 13.52 5.62
CA ASN A 44 -2.14 13.63 5.61
C ASN A 44 -2.89 12.29 5.49
N ALA A 45 -2.22 11.15 5.33
CA ALA A 45 -2.91 9.85 5.34
C ALA A 45 -3.50 9.54 6.73
N THR A 46 -2.96 10.14 7.78
CA THR A 46 -3.42 9.92 9.16
C THR A 46 -4.76 10.60 9.46
N ALA A 47 -5.03 11.79 8.91
CA ALA A 47 -6.15 12.62 9.36
C ALA A 47 -7.52 12.26 8.74
N SER A 48 -7.57 11.59 7.59
CA SER A 48 -8.82 11.18 6.93
C SER A 48 -9.21 9.72 7.20
N HIS A 49 -8.33 8.91 7.78
CA HIS A 49 -8.55 7.48 8.03
C HIS A 49 -8.93 7.15 9.48
N GLU A 50 -8.98 8.14 10.38
CA GLU A 50 -9.39 7.95 11.78
C GLU A 50 -10.91 7.84 11.97
N LYS A 51 -11.71 8.10 10.92
CA LYS A 51 -13.14 7.75 10.92
C LYS A 51 -13.36 6.44 10.16
N PRO A 52 -13.72 5.35 10.86
CA PRO A 52 -14.13 4.11 10.22
C PRO A 52 -15.26 4.39 9.22
N GLY A 53 -15.05 4.10 7.93
CA GLY A 53 -16.10 4.15 6.90
C GLY A 53 -15.86 5.12 5.73
N GLU A 54 -15.08 6.19 5.88
CA GLU A 54 -14.96 7.24 4.84
C GLU A 54 -13.82 7.01 3.82
N ALA A 55 -12.92 6.05 4.06
CA ALA A 55 -11.81 5.77 3.15
C ALA A 55 -12.27 5.14 1.82
N SER A 56 -12.36 5.90 0.73
CA SER A 56 -12.53 5.36 -0.63
C SER A 56 -11.17 5.02 -1.27
N ILE A 57 -11.09 3.85 -1.91
CA ILE A 57 -9.92 3.39 -2.68
C ILE A 57 -9.59 4.33 -3.85
N ASP A 58 -10.57 5.08 -4.34
CA ASP A 58 -10.39 6.03 -5.44
C ASP A 58 -9.69 7.32 -5.03
N HIS A 59 -9.62 7.62 -3.72
CA HIS A 59 -8.89 8.80 -3.26
C HIS A 59 -7.39 8.68 -3.53
N GLU A 60 -6.83 9.77 -4.04
CA GLU A 60 -5.42 9.91 -4.37
C GLU A 60 -4.68 10.53 -3.19
N LEU A 61 -3.74 9.76 -2.64
CA LEU A 61 -2.82 10.23 -1.62
C LEU A 61 -1.49 10.58 -2.31
N ILE A 62 -1.20 11.89 -2.41
CA ILE A 62 -0.01 12.42 -3.09
C ILE A 62 0.86 13.12 -2.06
N SER A 63 2.15 12.81 -2.10
CA SER A 63 3.15 13.41 -1.21
C SER A 63 3.58 14.79 -1.71
N PRO A 64 3.60 15.83 -0.86
CA PRO A 64 4.13 17.13 -1.27
C PRO A 64 5.64 17.09 -1.52
N GLN A 65 6.36 16.09 -0.99
CA GLN A 65 7.79 15.89 -1.24
C GLN A 65 8.06 15.18 -2.58
N ASN A 66 7.08 14.44 -3.12
CA ASN A 66 7.22 13.74 -4.38
C ASN A 66 5.84 13.50 -5.03
N ASP A 67 5.46 14.39 -5.94
CA ASP A 67 4.18 14.39 -6.66
C ASP A 67 4.09 13.32 -7.76
N ARG A 68 5.21 12.62 -8.04
CA ARG A 68 5.27 11.53 -9.01
C ARG A 68 4.71 10.23 -8.44
N PHE A 69 4.55 10.09 -7.13
CA PHE A 69 3.91 8.92 -6.54
C PHE A 69 2.50 9.23 -6.11
N VAL A 70 1.57 8.41 -6.59
CA VAL A 70 0.17 8.46 -6.15
C VAL A 70 -0.18 7.14 -5.49
N LEU A 71 -0.67 7.24 -4.26
CA LEU A 71 -1.14 6.09 -3.52
C LEU A 71 -2.65 6.01 -3.53
N HIS A 72 -3.11 4.78 -3.66
CA HIS A 72 -4.47 4.37 -3.42
C HIS A 72 -4.48 3.41 -2.26
N ASP A 73 -5.52 3.50 -1.45
CA ASP A 73 -5.52 2.85 -0.15
C ASP A 73 -6.82 2.06 0.05
N SER A 74 -6.72 0.73 0.09
CA SER A 74 -7.90 -0.12 0.24
C SER A 74 -8.38 -0.14 1.70
N LYS A 75 -9.70 -0.25 1.91
CA LYS A 75 -10.20 -0.76 3.20
C LYS A 75 -9.61 -2.16 3.41
N GLY A 76 -9.21 -2.49 4.64
CA GLY A 76 -8.59 -3.78 4.90
C GLY A 76 -9.55 -4.94 4.60
N PHE A 77 -9.01 -6.13 4.37
CA PHE A 77 -9.85 -7.32 4.36
C PHE A 77 -10.26 -7.65 5.80
N GLU A 78 -11.52 -8.03 6.01
CA GLU A 78 -12.03 -8.49 7.30
C GLU A 78 -12.89 -9.74 7.08
N THR A 79 -13.23 -10.45 8.15
CA THR A 79 -14.09 -11.63 8.03
C THR A 79 -15.51 -11.16 7.65
N GLY A 80 -15.97 -11.52 6.44
CA GLY A 80 -17.25 -11.05 5.86
C GLY A 80 -17.11 -10.04 4.71
N SER A 81 -15.89 -9.74 4.26
CA SER A 81 -15.59 -8.65 3.32
C SER A 81 -15.63 -9.03 1.83
N GLU A 82 -16.60 -9.83 1.37
CA GLU A 82 -16.72 -10.12 -0.08
C GLU A 82 -16.81 -8.83 -0.91
N ASP A 83 -17.46 -7.80 -0.36
CA ASP A 83 -17.54 -6.46 -0.95
C ASP A 83 -16.16 -5.81 -1.15
N ASN A 84 -15.24 -5.94 -0.19
CA ASN A 84 -13.90 -5.31 -0.31
C ASN A 84 -13.05 -5.98 -1.40
N LEU A 85 -13.15 -7.29 -1.56
CA LEU A 85 -12.43 -7.98 -2.64
C LEU A 85 -12.95 -7.57 -4.01
N LYS A 86 -14.27 -7.44 -4.15
CA LYS A 86 -14.87 -6.92 -5.38
C LYS A 86 -14.40 -5.50 -5.65
N ILE A 87 -14.44 -4.61 -4.66
CA ILE A 87 -13.95 -3.22 -4.78
C ILE A 87 -12.49 -3.18 -5.26
N VAL A 88 -11.61 -3.99 -4.66
CA VAL A 88 -10.19 -4.06 -5.06
C VAL A 88 -10.03 -4.57 -6.49
N ARG A 89 -10.74 -5.64 -6.88
CA ARG A 89 -10.68 -6.21 -8.23
C ARG A 89 -11.17 -5.20 -9.28
N ASP A 90 -12.31 -4.56 -9.01
CA ASP A 90 -12.91 -3.55 -9.88
C ASP A 90 -11.95 -2.35 -10.03
N PHE A 91 -11.37 -1.87 -8.93
CA PHE A 91 -10.39 -0.79 -8.96
C PHE A 91 -9.16 -1.13 -9.81
N ILE A 92 -8.58 -2.32 -9.60
CA ILE A 92 -7.42 -2.79 -10.39
C ILE A 92 -7.79 -2.87 -11.87
N TYR A 93 -8.97 -3.42 -12.20
CA TYR A 93 -9.46 -3.52 -13.57
C TYR A 93 -9.62 -2.12 -14.20
N CYS A 94 -10.38 -1.23 -13.57
CA CYS A 94 -10.64 0.11 -14.07
C CYS A 94 -9.35 0.91 -14.30
N ARG A 95 -8.44 0.90 -13.32
CA ARG A 95 -7.15 1.60 -13.46
C ARG A 95 -6.28 0.98 -14.54
N ARG A 96 -6.20 -0.35 -14.65
CA ARG A 96 -5.43 -1.01 -15.72
C ARG A 96 -5.95 -0.65 -17.11
N THR A 97 -7.25 -0.40 -17.25
CA THR A 97 -7.88 -0.02 -18.53
C THR A 97 -7.82 1.47 -18.85
N MET A 98 -7.20 2.30 -18.00
CA MET A 98 -7.11 3.74 -18.26
C MET A 98 -6.29 4.04 -19.52
N PRO A 99 -6.71 5.02 -20.35
CA PRO A 99 -6.05 5.30 -21.63
C PRO A 99 -4.66 5.93 -21.47
N TYR A 100 -4.42 6.67 -20.39
CA TYR A 100 -3.15 7.33 -20.14
C TYR A 100 -2.34 6.58 -19.08
N LEU A 101 -1.04 6.37 -19.35
CA LEU A 101 -0.13 5.66 -18.44
C LEU A 101 -0.12 6.27 -17.03
N LYS A 102 -0.14 7.60 -16.94
CA LYS A 102 -0.18 8.30 -15.65
C LYS A 102 -1.39 7.95 -14.78
N ASP A 103 -2.48 7.49 -15.38
CA ASP A 103 -3.74 7.16 -14.70
C ASP A 103 -3.87 5.66 -14.42
N GLN A 104 -2.99 4.85 -15.01
CA GLN A 104 -2.94 3.41 -14.82
C GLN A 104 -2.38 3.02 -13.46
N LEU A 105 -2.81 1.87 -12.94
CA LEU A 105 -2.20 1.26 -11.76
C LEU A 105 -0.89 0.58 -12.18
N HIS A 106 0.19 0.85 -11.44
CA HIS A 106 1.52 0.34 -11.80
C HIS A 106 1.99 -0.80 -10.90
N ALA A 107 1.60 -0.77 -9.62
CA ALA A 107 1.89 -1.86 -8.69
C ALA A 107 0.82 -1.98 -7.60
N VAL A 108 0.74 -3.17 -7.02
CA VAL A 108 -0.03 -3.45 -5.80
C VAL A 108 0.96 -3.80 -4.71
N TRP A 109 0.87 -3.14 -3.55
CA TRP A 109 1.62 -3.46 -2.35
C TRP A 109 0.72 -4.18 -1.37
N LEU A 110 0.95 -5.46 -1.22
CA LEU A 110 0.22 -6.32 -0.29
C LEU A 110 0.98 -6.40 1.03
N CYS A 111 0.48 -5.68 2.04
CA CYS A 111 1.18 -5.49 3.30
C CYS A 111 0.67 -6.45 4.38
N PHE A 112 1.60 -7.17 5.02
CA PHE A 112 1.32 -8.08 6.13
C PHE A 112 2.09 -7.67 7.38
N GLU A 113 1.48 -7.87 8.54
CA GLU A 113 2.23 -7.95 9.79
C GLU A 113 2.68 -9.38 10.03
N ILE A 114 3.87 -9.54 10.62
CA ILE A 114 4.31 -10.85 11.13
C ILE A 114 3.30 -11.28 12.20
N PRO A 115 2.59 -12.41 12.02
CA PRO A 115 1.59 -12.84 12.97
C PRO A 115 2.25 -13.17 14.31
N ARG A 116 1.72 -12.58 15.39
CA ARG A 116 2.05 -13.01 16.76
C ARG A 116 1.30 -14.31 17.07
N ALA A 117 1.94 -15.18 17.86
CA ALA A 117 1.56 -16.56 18.19
C ALA A 117 0.12 -17.00 17.78
N GLY A 118 0.01 -17.79 16.71
CA GLY A 118 -1.23 -18.48 16.32
C GLY A 118 -2.20 -17.71 15.40
N GLY A 119 -1.90 -16.46 15.03
CA GLY A 119 -2.70 -15.70 14.06
C GLY A 119 -2.57 -16.20 12.62
N ARG A 120 -3.65 -16.12 11.83
CA ARG A 120 -3.59 -16.37 10.37
C ARG A 120 -2.75 -15.28 9.69
N LEU A 121 -1.77 -15.71 8.89
CA LEU A 121 -0.93 -14.83 8.07
C LEU A 121 -1.73 -14.20 6.91
N LEU A 122 -2.59 -14.99 6.27
CA LEU A 122 -3.42 -14.57 5.14
C LEU A 122 -4.90 -14.65 5.52
N GLU A 123 -5.66 -13.66 5.06
CA GLU A 123 -7.12 -13.67 5.12
C GLU A 123 -7.69 -14.17 3.81
N THR A 124 -8.90 -14.73 3.85
CA THR A 124 -9.55 -15.34 2.67
C THR A 124 -9.63 -14.38 1.49
N GLY A 125 -9.89 -13.09 1.72
CA GLY A 125 -9.90 -12.08 0.66
C GLY A 125 -8.54 -11.91 -0.03
N VAL A 126 -7.45 -11.98 0.74
CA VAL A 126 -6.08 -11.93 0.18
C VAL A 126 -5.74 -13.19 -0.59
N GLU A 127 -6.12 -14.36 -0.05
CA GLU A 127 -5.91 -15.64 -0.74
C GLU A 127 -6.62 -15.66 -2.09
N GLN A 128 -7.88 -15.21 -2.13
CA GLN A 128 -8.67 -15.09 -3.35
C GLN A 128 -8.07 -14.07 -4.33
N LEU A 129 -7.51 -12.95 -3.84
CA LEU A 129 -6.81 -11.98 -4.69
C LEU A 129 -5.56 -12.59 -5.35
N LEU A 130 -4.78 -13.35 -4.59
CA LEU A 130 -3.58 -14.04 -5.09
C LEU A 130 -3.94 -15.16 -6.08
N THR A 131 -5.05 -15.86 -5.86
CA THR A 131 -5.60 -16.82 -6.82
C THR A 131 -6.00 -16.13 -8.12
N SER A 132 -6.77 -15.03 -8.07
CA SER A 132 -7.09 -14.21 -9.25
C SER A 132 -5.85 -13.71 -10.00
N LYS A 133 -4.77 -13.38 -9.28
CA LYS A 133 -3.49 -13.01 -9.91
C LYS A 133 -2.88 -14.20 -10.68
N ARG A 134 -2.88 -15.38 -10.08
CA ARG A 134 -2.36 -16.62 -10.69
C ARG A 134 -3.14 -17.02 -11.94
N GLU A 135 -4.46 -16.84 -11.89
CA GLU A 135 -5.38 -17.14 -12.99
C GLU A 135 -5.35 -16.09 -14.12
N GLY A 136 -4.62 -14.98 -13.91
CA GLY A 136 -4.42 -13.95 -14.93
C GLY A 136 -5.51 -12.88 -14.96
N GLU A 137 -6.50 -12.93 -14.08
CA GLU A 137 -7.61 -11.96 -14.02
C GLU A 137 -7.09 -10.53 -13.75
N LEU A 138 -6.08 -10.41 -12.89
CA LEU A 138 -5.43 -9.14 -12.59
C LEU A 138 -4.41 -8.71 -13.66
N GLY A 139 -4.21 -9.52 -14.70
CA GLY A 139 -3.35 -9.21 -15.85
C GLY A 139 -1.90 -9.01 -15.43
N ASN A 140 -1.19 -8.08 -16.07
CA ASN A 140 0.25 -7.89 -15.87
C ASN A 140 0.61 -7.07 -14.62
N ILE A 141 -0.36 -6.73 -13.76
CA ILE A 141 -0.07 -5.90 -12.58
C ILE A 141 0.86 -6.63 -11.60
N SER A 142 1.95 -5.99 -11.20
CA SER A 142 2.89 -6.57 -10.23
C SER A 142 2.32 -6.46 -8.82
N ILE A 143 2.32 -7.58 -8.08
CA ILE A 143 2.01 -7.59 -6.65
C ILE A 143 3.33 -7.76 -5.88
N VAL A 144 3.66 -6.77 -5.07
CA VAL A 144 4.82 -6.76 -4.18
C VAL A 144 4.33 -7.04 -2.78
N VAL A 145 4.86 -8.10 -2.16
CA VAL A 145 4.55 -8.43 -0.76
C VAL A 145 5.48 -7.65 0.15
N VAL A 146 4.90 -6.86 1.05
CA VAL A 146 5.62 -6.05 2.04
C VAL A 146 5.33 -6.63 3.42
N VAL A 147 6.34 -7.19 4.07
CA VAL A 147 6.22 -7.73 5.43
C VAL A 147 6.74 -6.71 6.42
N GLN A 148 5.93 -6.41 7.43
CA GLN A 148 6.26 -5.48 8.50
C GLN A 148 6.30 -6.20 9.84
N SER A 149 7.31 -5.90 10.65
CA SER A 149 7.33 -6.26 12.06
C SER A 149 7.03 -5.01 12.87
N SER A 150 5.88 -4.98 13.55
CA SER A 150 5.70 -4.05 14.66
C SER A 150 6.49 -4.60 15.86
N PHE A 151 7.78 -4.28 15.93
CA PHE A 151 8.48 -4.35 17.21
C PHE A 151 7.89 -3.24 18.08
N HIS A 152 6.90 -3.58 18.92
CA HIS A 152 6.80 -2.86 20.18
C HIS A 152 8.04 -3.27 20.95
N ALA A 153 9.03 -2.37 21.05
CA ALA A 153 9.96 -2.44 22.15
C ALA A 153 9.09 -2.37 23.41
N VAL A 154 8.82 -3.54 24.00
CA VAL A 154 8.49 -3.57 25.41
C VAL A 154 9.80 -3.20 26.06
N ASP A 155 9.92 -1.94 26.48
CA ASP A 155 10.97 -1.54 27.40
C ASP A 155 10.87 -2.47 28.60
N VAL A 156 11.76 -3.46 28.64
CA VAL A 156 12.03 -4.23 29.85
C VAL A 156 12.90 -3.32 30.72
N GLU A 157 12.28 -2.26 31.24
CA GLU A 157 12.85 -1.44 32.29
C GLU A 157 11.88 -1.44 33.48
N ARG A 158 12.03 -2.49 34.31
CA ARG A 158 11.54 -2.67 35.70
C ARG A 158 11.71 -4.16 36.00
N THR A 159 12.79 -4.60 36.62
CA THR A 159 13.00 -4.44 38.07
C THR A 159 14.48 -4.24 38.39
N LEU A 160 14.90 -2.98 38.55
CA LEU A 160 15.88 -2.67 39.58
C LEU A 160 15.10 -2.63 40.89
N ASP A 161 15.16 -3.74 41.63
CA ASP A 161 14.75 -3.78 43.02
C ASP A 161 15.70 -2.87 43.82
N LYS A 162 15.26 -1.63 44.02
CA LYS A 162 15.64 -0.83 45.17
C LYS A 162 14.43 -0.85 46.11
N SER A 163 14.39 -1.75 47.09
CA SER A 163 14.74 -1.46 48.49
C SER A 163 13.89 -2.29 49.48
N THR A 164 14.58 -2.82 50.51
CA THR A 164 14.19 -3.30 51.86
C THR A 164 14.92 -4.63 52.08
N ILE A 165 16.06 -4.75 52.78
CA ILE A 165 16.56 -4.17 54.05
C ILE A 165 18.08 -4.02 53.96
#